data_AF-A0A357CV02-F1
#
_entry.id   AF-A0A357CV02-F1
#
_cell.length_a   1.000
_cell.length_b   1.000
_cell.length_c   1.000
_cell.angle_alpha   90.00
_cell.angle_beta   90.00
_cell.angle_gamma   90.00
#
_symmetry.space_group_name_H-M   'P 1'
#
loop_
_entity.id
_entity.type
_entity.pdbx_description
1 polymer ?
#
loop_
_entity_poly.entity_id
_entity_poly.type
_entity_poly.pdbx_seq_one_letter_code
_entity_poly.pdbx_strand_id
1 'polypeptide(L)' 'MLDLWYSEYHTKDVRFSIKVEAHLHTEQTKYQRIDFFRSATFGTFFTLDGLMMVT' A
#
# COMPACT_ATOMS: atom_id res chain seq x y z
N MET A 1 2.64 1.80 20.69
CA MET A 1 2.02 2.37 19.47
C MET A 1 2.49 1.48 18.32
N LEU A 2 1.57 0.90 17.53
CA LEU A 2 1.97 0.02 16.43
C LEU A 2 2.54 0.86 15.28
N ASP A 3 3.74 0.54 14.83
CA ASP A 3 4.32 1.10 13.61
C ASP A 3 3.88 0.26 12.40
N LEU A 4 2.78 0.68 11.75
CA LEU A 4 2.27 0.03 10.56
C LEU A 4 2.93 0.63 9.31
N TRP A 5 3.52 -0.21 8.48
CA TRP A 5 4.20 0.19 7.25
C TRP A 5 3.69 -0.63 6.07
N TYR A 6 3.30 0.06 5.00
CA TYR A 6 3.21 -0.52 3.66
C TYR A 6 4.62 -0.56 3.07
N SER A 7 5.00 -1.64 2.38
CA SER A 7 6.31 -1.76 1.74
C SER A 7 6.22 -2.51 0.42
N GLU A 8 6.68 -1.86 -0.63
CA GLU A 8 6.81 -2.38 -1.99
C GLU A 8 8.27 -2.80 -2.22
N TYR A 9 8.50 -4.05 -2.57
CA TYR A 9 9.83 -4.62 -2.79
C TYR A 9 10.07 -4.74 -4.29
N HIS A 10 10.91 -3.86 -4.85
CA HIS A 10 11.18 -3.84 -6.30
C HIS A 10 12.28 -4.85 -6.68
N THR A 11 13.36 -4.92 -5.90
CA THR A 11 14.48 -5.87 -6.07
C THR A 11 15.00 -6.32 -4.70
N LYS A 12 16.05 -7.14 -4.67
CA LYS A 12 16.65 -7.64 -3.42
C LYS A 12 17.16 -6.53 -2.49
N ASP A 13 17.55 -5.40 -3.06
CA ASP A 13 18.24 -4.29 -2.41
C ASP A 13 17.44 -2.97 -2.47
N VAL A 14 16.30 -2.94 -3.14
CA VAL A 14 15.46 -1.74 -3.30
C VAL A 14 14.04 -2.00 -2.81
N ARG A 15 13.59 -1.19 -1.86
CA ARG A 15 12.20 -1.14 -1.41
C ARG A 15 11.73 0.30 -1.20
N PHE A 16 10.43 0.50 -1.39
CA PHE A 16 9.73 1.73 -1.07
C PHE A 16 8.75 1.48 0.07
N SER A 17 8.80 2.28 1.14
CA SER A 17 7.97 2.07 2.33
C SER A 17 7.21 3.34 2.71
N ILE A 18 5.93 3.19 3.05
CA ILE A 18 5.07 4.27 3.53
C ILE A 18 4.58 3.92 4.93
N LYS A 19 4.73 4.86 5.87
CA LYS A 19 4.09 4.76 7.17
C LYS A 19 2.59 4.97 6.99
N VAL A 20 1.79 4.00 7.41
CA VAL A 20 0.34 4.04 7.29
C VAL A 20 -0.31 4.06 8.67
N GLU A 21 -1.47 4.70 8.76
CA GLU A 21 -2.30 4.71 9.96
C GLU A 21 -3.18 3.46 10.02
N ALA A 22 -3.70 3.04 8.86
CA ALA A 22 -4.58 1.89 8.75
C ALA A 22 -4.56 1.31 7.33
N HIS A 23 -4.75 -0.01 7.25
CA HIS A 23 -5.31 -0.66 6.08
C HIS A 23 -6.84 -0.57 6.18
N LEU A 24 -7.48 -0.05 5.13
CA LEU A 24 -8.89 0.29 5.15
C LEU A 24 -9.76 -0.81 4.55
N HIS A 25 -9.32 -1.41 3.45
CA HIS A 25 -10.10 -2.37 2.69
C HIS A 25 -9.22 -3.20 1.75
N THR A 26 -9.63 -4.46 1.51
CA THR A 26 -9.11 -5.32 0.44
C THR A 26 -10.28 -5.78 -0.42
N GLU A 27 -10.11 -5.68 -1.73
CA GLU A 27 -11.00 -6.27 -2.73
C GLU A 27 -10.21 -7.16 -3.69
N GLN A 28 -10.72 -8.36 -3.98
CA GLN A 28 -10.16 -9.21 -5.02
C GLN A 28 -11.07 -9.18 -6.25
N THR A 29 -10.53 -8.75 -7.39
CA THR A 29 -11.22 -8.82 -8.68
C THR A 29 -10.76 -10.05 -9.46
N LYS A 30 -11.38 -10.31 -10.62
CA LYS A 30 -10.90 -11.35 -11.55
C LYS A 30 -9.51 -11.06 -12.15
N TYR A 31 -9.00 -9.85 -11.99
CA TYR A 31 -7.74 -9.42 -12.60
C TYR A 31 -6.65 -9.21 -11.55
N GLN A 32 -6.97 -8.50 -10.47
CA GLN A 32 -6.01 -7.94 -9.53
C GLN A 32 -6.60 -7.83 -8.13
N ARG A 33 -5.72 -7.87 -7.13
CA ARG A 33 -6.04 -7.47 -5.76
C ARG A 33 -5.91 -5.96 -5.62
N ILE A 34 -6.91 -5.33 -5.00
CA ILE A 34 -6.93 -3.91 -4.68
C ILE A 34 -6.88 -3.76 -3.16
N ASP A 35 -5.94 -2.99 -2.65
CA ASP A 35 -5.88 -2.64 -1.22
C ASP A 35 -5.92 -1.13 -1.05
N PHE A 36 -6.67 -0.67 -0.06
CA PHE A 36 -6.76 0.74 0.30
C PHE A 36 -6.08 0.98 1.65
N PHE A 37 -5.26 2.02 1.71
CA PHE A 37 -4.52 2.42 2.91
C PHE A 37 -4.75 3.90 3.21
N ARG A 38 -4.64 4.26 4.49
CA ARG A 38 -4.58 5.65 4.95
C ARG A 38 -3.19 5.94 5.47
N SER A 39 -2.60 7.05 5.02
CA SER A 39 -1.37 7.61 5.56
C SER A 39 -1.53 9.09 5.88
N ALA A 40 -0.72 9.60 6.79
CA ALA A 40 -0.70 11.01 7.12
C ALA A 40 -0.18 11.88 5.95
N THR A 41 0.79 11.39 5.18
CA THR A 41 1.46 12.16 4.11
C THR A 41 0.74 12.07 2.77
N PHE A 42 0.32 10.86 2.36
CA PHE A 42 -0.31 10.63 1.05
C PHE A 42 -1.84 10.58 1.13
N GLY A 43 -2.43 10.80 2.31
CA GLY A 43 -3.86 10.62 2.51
C GLY A 43 -4.28 9.17 2.26
N THR A 44 -5.44 8.99 1.63
CA THR A 44 -5.92 7.67 1.21
C THR A 44 -5.34 7.33 -0.15
N PHE A 45 -4.63 6.20 -0.24
CA PHE A 45 -4.11 5.67 -1.49
C PHE A 45 -4.49 4.20 -1.65
N PHE A 46 -4.30 3.67 -2.86
CA PHE A 46 -4.56 2.27 -3.16
C PHE A 46 -3.38 1.61 -3.88
N THR A 47 -3.35 0.29 -3.82
CA THR A 47 -2.37 -0.54 -4.51
C THR A 47 -3.08 -1.55 -5.41
N LEU A 48 -2.46 -1.91 -6.52
CA LEU A 48 -2.87 -3.04 -7.36
C LEU A 48 -1.80 -4.12 -7.26
N ASP A 49 -2.20 -5.31 -6.84
CA ASP A 49 -1.30 -6.46 -6.60
C ASP A 49 -0.10 -6.12 -5.70
N GLY A 50 -0.30 -5.20 -4.75
CA GLY A 50 0.74 -4.75 -3.82
C GLY A 50 1.74 -3.73 -4.40
N LEU A 51 1.43 -3.12 -5.55
CA LEU A 51 2.17 -2.00 -6.13
C LEU A 51 1.37 -0.72 -5.97
N MET A 52 2.01 0.36 -5.50
CA MET A 52 1.32 1.63 -5.26
C MET A 52 0.92 2.28 -6.58
N MET A 53 -0.34 2.71 -6.66
CA MET A 53 -0.81 3.49 -7.80
C MET A 53 -0.76 4.98 -7.48
N VAL A 54 -0.21 5.75 -8.40
CA VAL A 54 -0.14 7.22 -8.35
C VAL A 54 -0.69 7.77 -9.66
N THR A 55 -1.26 8.97 -9.62
CA THR A 55 -1.69 9.73 -10.81
C THR A 55 -0.66 10.77 -11.18
#